data_AF-A0A356W3N7-F1
#
_entry.id   AF-A0A356W3N7-F1
#
_cell.length_a   1.000
_cell.length_b   1.000
_cell.length_c   1.000
_cell.angle_alpha   90.00
_cell.angle_beta   90.00
_cell.angle_gamma   90.00
#
_symmetry.space_group_name_H-M   'P 1'
#
loop_
_entity.id
_entity.type
_entity.pdbx_description
1 polymer ?
#
loop_
_entity_poly.entity_id
_entity_poly.type
_entity_poly.pdbx_seq_one_letter_code
_entity_poly.pdbx_strand_id
1 'polypeptide(L)'
;MNWSDDGIILGGRRFGEGGLILDVLTRTRGRRSGLVYGGSSRKRRAQYEAGNSVSLSWTGRLEDSLGRFDVAEASRERAARVLDDPAALAAISAITAILRGGLDEGDAAGSALFDATELLLDQIEAREIWP
;
A
#
# COMPACT_ATOMS: atom_id res chain seq x y z
N MET A 1 -21.49 3.34 2.04
CA MET A 1 -20.63 3.55 3.23
C MET A 1 -19.35 4.24 2.76
N ASN A 2 -18.73 5.04 3.62
CA ASN A 2 -17.44 5.66 3.34
C ASN A 2 -16.56 5.61 4.59
N TRP A 3 -15.25 5.67 4.39
CA TRP A 3 -14.27 5.83 5.46
C TRP A 3 -12.97 6.41 4.89
N SER A 4 -12.07 6.83 5.77
CA SER A 4 -10.72 7.28 5.42
C SER A 4 -9.73 6.69 6.40
N ASP A 5 -8.52 6.44 5.93
CA ASP A 5 -7.44 5.86 6.74
C ASP A 5 -6.08 6.18 6.11
N ASP A 6 -5.02 5.98 6.90
CA ASP A 6 -3.66 5.88 6.39
C ASP A 6 -3.36 4.44 5.99
N GLY A 7 -2.50 4.30 4.99
CA GLY A 7 -2.27 3.05 4.31
C GLY A 7 -0.83 2.86 3.87
N ILE A 8 -0.33 1.63 3.99
CA ILE A 8 0.91 1.18 3.34
C ILE A 8 0.51 0.34 2.13
N ILE A 9 1.00 0.72 0.95
CA ILE A 9 0.71 -0.01 -0.27
C ILE A 9 1.43 -1.36 -0.23
N LEU A 10 0.65 -2.45 -0.34
CA LEU A 10 1.18 -3.81 -0.44
C LEU A 10 1.39 -4.25 -1.89
N GLY A 11 0.80 -3.51 -2.83
CA GLY A 11 0.95 -3.67 -4.26
C GLY A 11 -0.34 -3.38 -5.00
N GLY A 12 -0.35 -3.63 -6.30
CA GLY A 12 -1.56 -3.48 -7.10
C GLY A 12 -1.46 -4.23 -8.42
N ARG A 13 -2.63 -4.40 -9.06
CA ARG A 13 -2.75 -5.02 -10.37
C ARG A 13 -3.64 -4.19 -11.27
N ARG A 14 -3.30 -4.11 -12.56
CA ARG A 14 -4.13 -3.40 -13.54
C ARG A 14 -5.53 -4.02 -13.61
N PHE A 15 -6.51 -3.16 -13.83
CA PHE A 15 -7.91 -3.55 -13.98
C PHE A 15 -8.56 -2.75 -15.12
N GLY A 16 -8.95 -3.45 -16.18
CA GLY A 16 -9.41 -2.82 -17.42
C GLY A 16 -8.35 -1.93 -18.07
N GLU A 17 -8.78 -0.92 -18.83
CA GLU A 17 -7.88 -0.04 -19.59
C GLU A 17 -7.17 1.00 -18.71
N GLY A 18 -7.87 1.53 -17.71
CA GLY A 18 -7.41 2.68 -16.91
C GLY A 18 -7.32 2.46 -15.40
N GLY A 19 -7.79 1.31 -14.90
CA GLY A 19 -7.92 1.05 -13.47
C GLY A 19 -6.73 0.33 -12.86
N LEU A 20 -6.63 0.45 -11.54
CA LEU A 20 -5.72 -0.29 -10.68
C LEU A 20 -6.51 -0.82 -9.50
N ILE A 21 -6.46 -2.12 -9.23
CA ILE A 21 -6.87 -2.66 -7.92
C ILE A 21 -5.63 -2.58 -7.03
N LEU A 22 -5.73 -1.78 -5.96
CA LEU A 22 -4.66 -1.55 -5.01
C LEU A 22 -4.94 -2.35 -3.74
N ASP A 23 -3.94 -3.06 -3.23
CA ASP A 23 -3.95 -3.72 -1.94
C ASP A 23 -3.20 -2.83 -0.93
N VAL A 24 -3.84 -2.52 0.20
CA VAL A 24 -3.29 -1.60 1.21
C VAL A 24 -3.45 -2.22 2.60
N LEU A 25 -2.38 -2.19 3.40
CA LEU A 25 -2.48 -2.39 4.85
C LEU A 25 -2.90 -1.05 5.46
N THR A 26 -4.10 -1.01 6.04
CA THR A 26 -4.65 0.20 6.65
C THR A 26 -4.36 0.25 8.14
N ARG A 27 -4.23 1.47 8.68
CA ARG A 27 -3.89 1.67 10.10
C ARG A 27 -4.98 1.14 11.05
N THR A 28 -6.24 1.09 10.62
CA THR A 28 -7.35 0.71 11.50
C THR A 28 -8.28 -0.39 10.96
N ARG A 29 -8.18 -0.78 9.69
CA ARG A 29 -9.16 -1.66 9.02
C ARG A 29 -8.56 -2.92 8.39
N GLY A 30 -7.35 -3.30 8.79
CA GLY A 30 -6.62 -4.45 8.27
C GLY A 30 -6.16 -4.26 6.83
N ARG A 31 -5.96 -5.38 6.13
CA ARG A 31 -5.73 -5.37 4.68
C ARG A 31 -7.03 -5.03 3.95
N ARG A 32 -6.99 -4.11 2.99
CA ARG A 32 -8.14 -3.74 2.14
C ARG A 32 -7.72 -3.63 0.69
N SER A 33 -8.59 -4.12 -0.21
CA SER A 33 -8.48 -3.89 -1.65
C SER A 33 -9.45 -2.80 -2.10
N GLY A 34 -9.04 -2.01 -3.09
CA GLY A 34 -9.93 -1.00 -3.69
C GLY A 34 -9.54 -0.61 -5.11
N LEU A 35 -10.55 -0.22 -5.89
CA LEU A 35 -10.37 0.25 -7.26
C LEU A 35 -9.95 1.73 -7.26
N VAL A 36 -8.83 2.02 -7.92
CA VAL A 36 -8.35 3.37 -8.21
C VAL A 36 -8.54 3.65 -9.71
N TYR A 37 -9.37 4.62 -10.04
CA TYR A 37 -9.54 5.09 -11.43
C TYR A 37 -8.33 5.91 -11.87
N GLY A 38 -7.85 5.67 -13.09
CA GLY A 38 -6.65 6.33 -13.63
C GLY A 38 -5.35 5.92 -12.94
N GLY A 39 -5.39 4.92 -12.06
CA GLY A 39 -4.23 4.43 -11.31
C GLY A 39 -3.17 3.77 -12.20
N SER A 40 -3.55 3.31 -13.40
CA SER A 40 -2.62 2.72 -14.36
C SER A 40 -1.79 3.75 -15.14
N SER A 41 -2.14 5.05 -15.06
CA SER A 41 -1.48 6.14 -15.79
C SER A 41 -0.01 6.30 -15.40
N ARG A 42 0.85 6.65 -16.37
CA ARG A 42 2.29 6.85 -16.10
C ARG A 42 2.55 7.93 -15.04
N LYS A 43 1.74 8.98 -15.01
CA LYS A 43 1.90 10.10 -14.08
C LYS A 43 1.68 9.69 -12.63
N ARG A 44 0.73 8.79 -12.35
CA ARG A 44 0.34 8.41 -10.98
C ARG A 44 0.96 7.09 -10.53
N ARG A 45 1.47 6.26 -11.44
CA ARG A 45 1.95 4.92 -11.11
C ARG A 45 2.99 4.89 -9.98
N ALA A 46 3.92 5.85 -9.98
CA ALA A 46 5.00 5.92 -8.99
C ALA A 46 4.50 6.03 -7.55
N GLN A 47 3.37 6.72 -7.30
CA GLN A 47 2.82 6.82 -5.95
C GLN A 47 2.30 5.46 -5.44
N TYR A 48 1.93 4.54 -6.36
CA TYR A 48 1.36 3.22 -6.05
C TYR A 48 2.40 2.11 -5.95
N GLU A 49 3.69 2.44 -5.87
CA GLU A 49 4.72 1.45 -5.63
C GLU A 49 4.59 0.86 -4.22
N ALA A 50 4.93 -0.42 -4.09
CA ALA A 50 4.85 -1.14 -2.84
C ALA A 50 5.77 -0.50 -1.77
N GLY A 51 5.30 -0.47 -0.52
CA GLY A 51 6.01 0.14 0.61
C GLY A 51 5.83 1.65 0.77
N ASN A 52 5.20 2.33 -0.20
CA ASN A 52 4.84 3.74 -0.05
C ASN A 52 3.68 3.89 0.95
N SER A 53 3.74 4.96 1.76
CA SER A 53 2.64 5.37 2.63
C SER A 53 1.75 6.39 1.92
N VAL A 54 0.44 6.25 2.08
CA VAL A 54 -0.60 7.11 1.50
C VAL A 54 -1.69 7.37 2.52
N SER A 55 -2.37 8.51 2.41
CA SER A 55 -3.71 8.67 2.98
C SER A 55 -4.73 8.36 1.90
N LEU A 56 -5.81 7.67 2.25
CA LEU A 56 -6.85 7.29 1.30
C LEU A 56 -8.24 7.39 1.91
N SER A 57 -9.22 7.53 1.04
CA SER A 57 -10.62 7.33 1.37
C SER A 57 -11.20 6.21 0.53
N TRP A 58 -12.15 5.48 1.09
CA TRP A 58 -12.86 4.41 0.44
C TRP A 58 -14.36 4.70 0.40
N THR A 59 -15.00 4.35 -0.71
CA THR A 59 -16.46 4.38 -0.85
C THR A 59 -16.97 3.10 -1.50
N GLY A 60 -18.01 2.49 -0.93
CA GLY A 60 -18.63 1.29 -1.48
C GLY A 60 -20.04 1.04 -0.94
N ARG A 61 -20.71 0.03 -1.51
CA ARG A 61 -22.09 -0.32 -1.13
C ARG A 61 -22.13 -1.09 0.19
N LEU A 62 -21.27 -2.10 0.32
CA LEU A 62 -21.09 -2.96 1.51
C LEU A 62 -19.62 -2.92 1.93
N GLU A 63 -19.33 -3.06 3.23
CA GLU A 63 -17.94 -3.02 3.73
C GLU A 63 -17.02 -4.07 3.08
N ASP A 64 -17.58 -5.22 2.71
CA ASP A 64 -16.84 -6.33 2.07
C ASP A 64 -16.80 -6.24 0.54
N SER A 65 -17.46 -5.24 -0.06
CA SER A 65 -17.40 -5.04 -1.50
C SER A 65 -16.07 -4.45 -1.93
N LEU A 66 -15.61 -4.78 -3.14
CA LEU A 66 -14.52 -4.06 -3.79
C LEU A 66 -14.99 -2.63 -4.12
N GLY A 67 -14.79 -1.72 -3.18
CA GLY A 67 -15.13 -0.31 -3.33
C GLY A 67 -14.08 0.48 -4.09
N ARG A 68 -14.30 1.79 -4.17
CA ARG A 68 -13.42 2.76 -4.81
C ARG A 68 -12.49 3.36 -3.77
N PHE A 69 -11.19 3.43 -4.09
CA PHE A 69 -10.23 4.25 -3.37
C PHE A 69 -10.04 5.59 -4.08
N ASP A 70 -10.14 6.68 -3.32
CA ASP A 70 -9.59 7.98 -3.66
C ASP A 70 -8.34 8.19 -2.81
N VAL A 71 -7.17 8.05 -3.45
CA VAL A 71 -5.84 8.06 -2.82
C VAL A 71 -5.21 9.43 -2.97
N ALA A 72 -4.76 10.02 -1.87
CA ALA A 72 -4.00 11.27 -1.86
C ALA A 72 -2.58 11.07 -2.43
N GLU A 73 -1.83 12.17 -2.57
CA GLU A 73 -0.40 12.09 -2.84
C GLU A 73 0.31 11.31 -1.73
N ALA A 74 1.35 10.57 -2.10
CA ALA A 74 2.07 9.73 -1.14
C ALA A 74 2.69 10.57 -0.03
N SER A 75 2.38 10.23 1.22
CA SER A 75 3.00 10.85 2.40
C SER A 75 4.44 10.37 2.57
N ARG A 76 4.75 9.16 2.09
CA ARG A 76 6.12 8.65 2.04
C ARG A 76 6.39 7.78 0.81
N GLU A 77 7.34 8.22 -0.02
CA GLU A 77 7.75 7.54 -1.27
C GLU A 77 9.05 6.75 -1.09
N ARG A 78 8.98 5.63 -0.35
CA ARG A 78 10.17 4.83 -0.01
C ARG A 78 10.80 4.17 -1.23
N ALA A 79 9.98 3.62 -2.12
CA ALA A 79 10.46 2.94 -3.32
C ALA A 79 11.33 3.83 -4.21
N ALA A 80 11.03 5.14 -4.28
CA ALA A 80 11.81 6.09 -5.06
C ALA A 80 13.19 6.38 -4.43
N ARG A 81 13.31 6.30 -3.10
CA ARG A 81 14.53 6.64 -2.34
C ARG A 81 15.58 5.55 -2.36
N VAL A 82 15.17 4.31 -2.63
CA VAL A 82 16.06 3.13 -2.68
C VAL A 82 16.13 2.53 -4.09
N LEU A 83 15.79 3.31 -5.12
CA LEU A 83 15.72 2.82 -6.50
C LEU A 83 17.07 2.30 -7.03
N ASP A 84 18.18 2.80 -6.48
CA ASP A 84 19.55 2.39 -6.78
C ASP A 84 20.06 1.21 -5.94
N ASP A 85 19.24 0.70 -5.01
CA ASP A 85 19.60 -0.37 -4.08
C ASP A 85 18.72 -1.63 -4.32
N PRO A 86 19.25 -2.64 -5.03
CA PRO A 86 18.52 -3.88 -5.29
C PRO A 86 18.12 -4.67 -4.03
N ALA A 87 18.93 -4.62 -2.97
CA ALA A 87 18.66 -5.36 -1.74
C ALA A 87 17.50 -4.72 -0.97
N ALA A 88 17.48 -3.40 -0.87
CA ALA A 88 16.38 -2.64 -0.29
C ALA A 88 15.05 -2.89 -1.04
N LEU A 89 15.07 -2.84 -2.39
CA LEU A 89 13.89 -3.12 -3.21
C LEU A 89 13.38 -4.56 -3.02
N ALA A 90 14.29 -5.53 -2.93
CA ALA A 90 13.93 -6.92 -2.67
C ALA A 90 13.28 -7.09 -1.29
N ALA A 91 13.78 -6.39 -0.27
CA ALA A 91 13.20 -6.43 1.07
C ALA A 91 11.81 -5.80 1.13
N ILE A 92 11.61 -4.62 0.54
CA ILE A 92 10.28 -4.00 0.42
C ILE A 92 9.31 -4.95 -0.28
N SER A 93 9.75 -5.60 -1.36
CA SER A 93 8.93 -6.55 -2.11
C SER A 93 8.58 -7.79 -1.27
N ALA A 94 9.54 -8.32 -0.50
CA ALA A 94 9.32 -9.48 0.36
C ALA A 94 8.36 -9.16 1.50
N ILE A 95 8.55 -8.05 2.20
CA ILE A 95 7.69 -7.60 3.31
C ILE A 95 6.25 -7.44 2.82
N THR A 96 6.05 -6.70 1.73
CA THR A 96 4.70 -6.43 1.21
C THR A 96 4.03 -7.69 0.66
N ALA A 97 4.79 -8.62 0.06
CA ALA A 97 4.27 -9.92 -0.38
C ALA A 97 3.84 -10.81 0.80
N ILE A 98 4.64 -10.87 1.88
CA ILE A 98 4.32 -11.63 3.09
C ILE A 98 3.03 -11.10 3.72
N LEU A 99 2.91 -9.78 3.89
CA LEU A 99 1.71 -9.16 4.46
C LEU A 99 0.47 -9.41 3.60
N ARG A 100 0.60 -9.29 2.27
CA ARG A 100 -0.53 -9.54 1.35
C ARG A 100 -0.98 -11.00 1.36
N GLY A 101 -0.05 -11.94 1.50
CA GLY A 101 -0.34 -13.37 1.54
C GLY A 101 -0.75 -13.92 2.91
N GLY A 102 -0.31 -13.27 3.99
CA GLY A 102 -0.54 -13.72 5.37
C GLY A 102 -1.69 -13.03 6.09
N LEU A 103 -2.19 -11.89 5.59
CA LEU A 103 -3.32 -11.18 6.19
C LEU A 103 -4.63 -11.44 5.44
N ASP A 104 -5.67 -11.74 6.22
CA ASP A 104 -7.03 -11.83 5.69
C ASP A 104 -7.56 -10.43 5.33
N GLU A 105 -8.25 -10.35 4.19
CA GLU A 105 -8.84 -9.08 3.76
C GLU A 105 -10.00 -8.71 4.69
N GLY A 106 -9.90 -7.52 5.25
CA GLY A 106 -10.91 -6.91 6.11
C GLY A 106 -10.90 -7.31 7.57
N ASP A 107 -9.99 -8.20 7.98
CA ASP A 107 -9.75 -8.46 9.39
C ASP A 107 -8.97 -7.30 10.04
N ALA A 108 -9.64 -6.55 10.91
CA ALA A 108 -9.04 -5.44 11.64
C ALA A 108 -7.89 -5.86 12.56
N ALA A 109 -7.80 -7.14 12.97
CA ALA A 109 -6.65 -7.62 13.74
C ALA A 109 -5.33 -7.48 12.97
N GLY A 110 -5.36 -7.53 11.64
CA GLY A 110 -4.20 -7.30 10.78
C GLY A 110 -3.58 -5.90 10.93
N SER A 111 -4.35 -4.89 11.37
CA SER A 111 -3.84 -3.53 11.61
C SER A 111 -2.81 -3.46 12.74
N ALA A 112 -2.72 -4.48 13.61
CA ALA A 112 -1.66 -4.56 14.62
C ALA A 112 -0.25 -4.57 14.01
N LEU A 113 -0.11 -4.94 12.73
CA LEU A 113 1.17 -4.92 12.01
C LEU A 113 1.51 -3.57 11.39
N PHE A 114 0.60 -2.60 11.38
CA PHE A 114 0.78 -1.35 10.65
C PHE A 114 2.02 -0.57 11.15
N ASP A 115 2.06 -0.22 12.44
CA ASP A 115 3.13 0.63 13.00
C ASP A 115 4.51 -0.04 12.91
N ALA A 116 4.55 -1.35 13.17
CA ALA A 116 5.79 -2.13 13.07
C ALA A 116 6.28 -2.22 11.62
N THR A 117 5.37 -2.36 10.65
CA THR A 117 5.71 -2.39 9.22
C THR A 117 6.19 -1.02 8.76
N GLU A 118 5.51 0.06 9.17
CA GLU A 118 5.92 1.44 8.85
C GLU A 118 7.34 1.72 9.34
N LEU A 119 7.62 1.39 10.61
CA LEU A 119 8.94 1.52 11.21
C LEU A 119 9.99 0.72 10.44
N LEU A 120 9.72 -0.56 10.15
CA LEU A 120 10.65 -1.43 9.42
C LEU A 120 10.98 -0.86 8.04
N LEU A 121 9.97 -0.44 7.29
CA LEU A 121 10.15 0.14 5.96
C LEU A 121 10.94 1.45 6.01
N ASP A 122 10.76 2.27 7.04
CA ASP A 122 11.57 3.48 7.24
C ASP A 122 13.05 3.16 7.49
N GLN A 123 13.37 2.04 8.15
CA GLN A 123 14.75 1.63 8.37
C GLN A 123 15.45 1.11 7.11
N ILE A 124 14.70 0.65 6.10
CA ILE A 124 15.30 0.20 4.82
C ILE A 124 15.98 1.37 4.10
N GLU A 125 15.52 2.60 4.30
CA GLU A 125 16.18 3.79 3.75
C GLU A 125 17.49 4.15 4.50
N ALA A 126 17.64 3.69 5.75
CA ALA A 126 18.77 4.02 6.59
C ALA A 126 19.98 3.14 6.22
N ARG A 127 20.78 3.57 5.24
CA ARG A 127 21.98 2.86 4.74
C ARG A 127 23.05 2.52 5.81
N GLU A 128 22.97 3.13 6.98
CA GLU A 128 23.85 2.81 8.12
C GLU A 128 23.37 1.59 8.91
N ILE A 129 22.10 1.23 8.78
CA ILE A 129 21.41 0.15 9.50
C ILE A 129 21.03 -0.99 8.55
N TRP A 130 20.66 -0.63 7.31
CA TRP A 130 20.33 -1.53 6.22
C TRP A 130 21.61 -2.05 5.51
N PRO A 131 21.73 -3.36 5.20
CA PRO A 131 22.95 -3.97 4.67
C PRO A 131 23.32 -3.54 3.24
#